data_AF-A0AAE3KGC0-F1
#
_entry.id   AF-A0AAE3KGC0-F1
#
_cell.length_a   1.000
_cell.length_b   1.000
_cell.length_c   1.000
_cell.angle_alpha   90.00
_cell.angle_beta   90.00
_cell.angle_gamma   90.00
#
_symmetry.space_group_name_H-M   'P 1'
#
loop_
_entity.id
_entity.type
_entity.pdbx_description
1 polymer ?
#
loop_
_entity_poly.entity_id
_entity_poly.type
_entity_poly.pdbx_seq_one_letter_code
_entity_poly.pdbx_strand_id
1 'polypeptide(L)'
;MALVARIAAVLPIAGAVTAAVALTGAAVFTVAKAGCADPGHYVRHDNGVVELVGGCTDQQHLPVPSGRPQDRSTKDRGPDDGSNANTAGAGQYRP
;
A
#
# COMPACT_ATOMS: atom_id res chain seq x y z
N MET A 1 -4.38 24.65 54.81
CA MET A 1 -3.16 24.06 54.22
C MET A 1 -3.42 22.99 53.15
N ALA A 2 -4.45 22.13 53.25
CA ALA A 2 -4.71 21.08 52.25
C ALA A 2 -5.11 21.59 50.84
N LEU A 3 -5.80 22.73 50.75
CA LEU A 3 -6.26 23.29 49.47
C LEU A 3 -5.08 23.84 48.63
N VAL A 4 -4.07 24.40 49.29
CA VAL A 4 -2.84 24.91 48.65
C VAL A 4 -1.99 23.77 48.08
N ALA A 5 -1.88 22.64 48.80
CA ALA A 5 -1.18 21.46 48.33
C ALA A 5 -1.88 20.80 47.12
N ARG A 6 -3.21 20.81 47.08
CA ARG A 6 -3.99 20.32 45.92
C ARG A 6 -3.79 21.20 44.69
N ILE A 7 -3.77 22.52 44.84
CA ILE A 7 -3.52 23.45 43.73
C ILE A 7 -2.09 23.29 43.21
N ALA A 8 -1.11 23.15 44.10
CA ALA A 8 0.28 22.88 43.72
C ALA A 8 0.45 21.55 42.95
N ALA A 9 -0.41 20.56 43.20
CA ALA A 9 -0.41 19.28 42.47
C ALA A 9 -1.13 19.33 41.11
N VAL A 10 -2.09 20.24 40.93
CA VAL A 10 -2.86 20.37 39.67
C VAL A 10 -2.15 21.22 38.63
N LEU A 11 -1.38 22.22 39.05
CA LEU A 11 -0.55 23.06 38.17
C LEU A 11 0.33 22.27 37.19
N PRO A 12 1.13 21.26 37.63
CA PRO A 12 1.96 20.48 36.72
C PRO A 12 1.15 19.60 35.77
N ILE A 13 -0.02 19.11 36.19
CA ILE A 13 -0.92 18.32 35.32
C ILE A 13 -1.47 19.22 34.21
N ALA A 14 -1.94 20.42 34.54
CA ALA A 14 -2.40 21.38 33.52
C ALA A 14 -1.28 21.70 32.53
N GLY A 15 -0.06 21.94 33.02
CA GLY A 15 1.13 22.13 32.17
C GLY A 15 1.39 20.95 31.24
N ALA A 16 1.41 19.72 31.78
CA ALA A 16 1.61 18.51 30.99
C ALA A 16 0.52 18.31 29.91
N VAL A 17 -0.75 18.55 30.26
CA VAL A 17 -1.87 18.45 29.32
C VAL A 17 -1.74 19.50 28.22
N THR A 18 -1.42 20.75 28.55
CA THR A 18 -1.21 21.80 27.55
C THR A 18 -0.06 21.47 26.59
N ALA A 19 1.05 20.95 27.11
CA ALA A 19 2.18 20.52 26.30
C ALA A 19 1.80 19.34 25.37
N ALA A 20 1.04 18.36 25.88
CA ALA A 20 0.57 17.24 25.10
C ALA A 20 -0.34 17.70 23.94
N VAL A 21 -1.31 18.57 24.22
CA VAL A 21 -2.20 19.14 23.20
C VAL A 21 -1.42 19.93 22.15
N ALA A 22 -0.45 20.74 22.57
CA ALA A 22 0.41 21.49 21.66
C ALA A 22 1.22 20.55 20.74
N LEU A 23 1.79 19.48 21.30
CA LEU A 23 2.55 18.47 20.55
C LEU A 23 1.67 17.72 19.56
N THR A 24 0.46 17.30 19.96
CA THR A 24 -0.51 16.66 19.07
C THR A 24 -0.92 17.62 17.94
N GLY A 25 -1.16 18.89 18.26
CA GLY A 25 -1.47 19.92 17.27
C GLY A 25 -0.34 20.10 16.25
N ALA A 26 0.91 20.17 16.71
CA ALA A 26 2.08 20.27 15.84
C ALA A 26 2.22 19.07 14.89
N ALA A 27 1.96 17.85 15.38
CA ALA A 27 2.00 16.65 14.56
C ALA A 27 0.92 16.66 13.46
N VAL A 28 -0.33 16.98 13.81
CA VAL A 28 -1.44 17.05 12.84
C VAL A 28 -1.21 18.16 11.83
N PHE A 29 -0.76 19.34 12.27
CA PHE A 29 -0.41 20.45 11.39
C PHE A 29 0.68 20.07 10.41
N THR A 30 1.70 19.33 10.86
CA THR A 30 2.80 18.85 10.01
C THR A 30 2.28 17.89 8.94
N VAL A 31 1.42 16.92 9.28
CA VAL A 31 0.82 16.00 8.29
C VAL A 31 -0.02 16.77 7.27
N ALA A 32 -0.84 17.72 7.73
CA ALA A 32 -1.67 18.55 6.85
C ALA A 32 -0.83 19.44 5.91
N LYS A 33 0.30 19.97 6.39
CA LYS A 33 1.23 20.79 5.60
C LYS A 33 2.14 19.98 4.70
N ALA A 34 2.51 18.76 5.11
CA ALA A 34 3.21 17.80 4.27
C ALA A 34 2.32 17.32 3.10
N GLY A 35 1.00 17.51 3.22
CA GLY A 35 0.05 17.74 2.13
C GLY A 35 0.45 17.13 0.81
N CYS A 36 0.43 15.79 0.74
CA CYS A 36 0.54 15.12 -0.54
C CYS A 36 -0.67 15.49 -1.38
N ALA A 37 -0.42 15.81 -2.64
CA ALA A 37 -1.47 16.19 -3.57
C ALA A 37 -2.52 15.07 -3.77
N ASP A 38 -2.13 13.81 -3.51
CA ASP A 38 -2.99 12.63 -3.64
C ASP A 38 -2.94 11.74 -2.38
N PRO A 39 -3.88 11.91 -1.43
CA PRO A 39 -4.07 10.96 -0.33
C PRO A 39 -4.66 9.67 -0.89
N GLY A 40 -3.92 8.56 -0.74
CA GLY A 40 -4.27 7.29 -1.37
C GLY A 40 -5.66 6.79 -1.00
N HIS A 41 -6.35 6.19 -1.96
CA HIS A 41 -7.72 5.72 -1.84
C HIS A 41 -7.84 4.26 -2.27
N TYR A 42 -8.76 3.53 -1.64
CA TYR A 42 -8.98 2.12 -1.93
C TYR A 42 -9.98 1.95 -3.07
N VAL A 43 -9.57 1.26 -4.13
CA VAL A 43 -10.42 0.86 -5.24
C VAL A 43 -10.72 -0.62 -5.12
N ARG A 44 -12.00 -0.99 -5.15
CA ARG A 44 -12.41 -2.39 -5.27
C ARG A 44 -12.45 -2.77 -6.74
N HIS A 45 -11.72 -3.82 -7.09
CA HIS A 45 -11.78 -4.42 -8.41
C HIS A 45 -12.86 -5.51 -8.42
N ASP A 46 -13.40 -5.81 -9.61
CA ASP A 46 -14.49 -6.76 -9.80
C ASP A 46 -14.14 -8.20 -9.38
N ASN A 47 -12.84 -8.50 -9.27
CA ASN A 47 -12.31 -9.76 -8.77
C ASN A 47 -12.31 -9.87 -7.23
N GLY A 48 -12.87 -8.88 -6.52
CA GLY A 48 -12.93 -8.83 -5.06
C GLY A 48 -11.64 -8.35 -4.38
N VAL A 49 -10.61 -7.99 -5.14
CA VAL A 49 -9.34 -7.44 -4.62
C VAL A 49 -9.53 -5.95 -4.33
N VAL A 50 -8.93 -5.49 -3.23
CA VAL A 50 -8.88 -4.08 -2.85
C VAL A 50 -7.46 -3.58 -3.15
N GLU A 51 -7.34 -2.62 -4.07
CA GLU A 51 -6.08 -1.96 -4.41
C GLU A 51 -6.03 -0.58 -3.75
N LEU A 52 -4.87 -0.20 -3.20
CA LEU A 52 -4.63 1.17 -2.74
C LEU A 52 -3.98 1.95 -3.88
N VAL A 53 -4.71 2.92 -4.42
CA VAL A 53 -4.28 3.77 -5.54
C VAL A 53 -3.89 5.15 -5.01
N GLY A 54 -2.80 5.72 -5.53
CA GLY A 54 -2.26 7.00 -5.08
C GLY A 54 -1.49 6.88 -3.75
N GLY A 55 -1.43 7.97 -2.98
CA GLY A 55 -0.74 8.03 -1.70
C GLY A 55 0.53 8.87 -1.71
N CYS A 56 0.94 9.27 -0.51
CA CYS A 56 2.12 10.09 -0.26
C CYS A 56 3.46 9.45 -0.60
N THR A 57 3.48 8.15 -0.88
CA THR A 57 4.71 7.38 -0.95
C THR A 57 5.01 7.00 -2.39
N ASP A 58 6.15 7.46 -2.91
CA ASP A 58 6.61 7.11 -4.24
C ASP A 58 7.14 5.67 -4.26
N GLN A 59 6.50 4.80 -5.04
CA GLN A 59 6.89 3.39 -5.28
C GLN A 59 8.36 3.25 -5.73
N GLN A 60 8.93 4.26 -6.38
CA GLN A 60 10.32 4.26 -6.86
C GLN A 60 11.33 4.41 -5.72
N HIS A 61 10.90 4.89 -4.55
CA HIS A 61 11.74 5.05 -3.35
C HIS A 61 11.57 3.90 -2.35
N LEU A 62 10.61 2.99 -2.56
CA LEU A 62 10.51 1.79 -1.74
C LEU A 62 11.50 0.74 -2.25
N PRO A 63 12.23 0.06 -1.34
CA PRO A 63 12.93 -1.16 -1.70
C PRO A 63 11.92 -2.14 -2.28
N VAL A 64 12.14 -2.57 -3.52
CA VAL A 64 11.33 -3.64 -4.13
C VAL A 64 11.42 -4.87 -3.24
N PRO A 65 10.31 -5.35 -2.64
CA PRO A 65 10.34 -6.57 -1.86
C PRO A 65 10.72 -7.70 -2.81
N SER A 66 11.90 -8.27 -2.58
CA SER A 66 12.42 -9.44 -3.28
C SER A 66 11.61 -10.67 -2.87
N GLY A 67 10.39 -10.81 -3.38
CA GLY A 67 9.54 -11.95 -3.06
C GLY A 67 8.04 -11.69 -3.13
N ARG A 68 7.51 -11.32 -4.29
CA ARG A 68 6.22 -11.88 -4.70
C ARG A 68 6.41 -12.57 -6.05
N PRO A 69 5.96 -13.82 -6.22
CA PRO A 69 5.84 -14.41 -7.54
C PRO A 69 4.78 -13.61 -8.32
N GLN A 70 5.21 -12.65 -9.14
CA GLN A 70 4.35 -11.92 -10.06
C GLN A 70 4.12 -12.67 -11.39
N ASP A 71 4.35 -13.99 -11.44
CA ASP A 71 4.20 -14.76 -12.68
C ASP A 71 3.78 -16.22 -12.43
N ARG A 72 2.66 -16.45 -11.74
CA ARG A 72 2.07 -17.80 -11.69
C ARG A 72 0.56 -17.86 -11.91
N SER A 73 -0.07 -16.76 -12.30
CA SER A 73 -1.54 -16.74 -12.48
C SER A 73 -2.01 -16.62 -13.94
N THR A 74 -1.12 -16.45 -14.93
CA THR A 74 -1.56 -16.35 -16.35
C THR A 74 -0.73 -17.16 -17.34
N LYS A 75 0.33 -17.88 -16.91
CA LYS A 75 1.10 -18.76 -17.81
C LYS A 75 0.76 -20.26 -17.69
N ASP A 76 0.15 -20.69 -16.59
CA ASP A 76 -0.18 -22.11 -16.33
C ASP A 76 -1.65 -22.49 -16.61
N ARG A 77 -2.40 -21.68 -17.36
CA ARG A 77 -3.75 -22.07 -17.80
C ARG A 77 -4.04 -21.62 -19.23
N GLY A 78 -3.45 -22.35 -20.18
CA GLY A 78 -3.88 -22.39 -21.58
C GLY A 78 -3.61 -23.79 -22.14
N PRO A 79 -4.55 -24.37 -22.92
CA PRO A 79 -4.75 -25.81 -23.03
C PRO A 79 -3.69 -26.52 -23.87
N ASP A 80 -3.57 -27.82 -23.61
CA ASP A 80 -2.80 -28.80 -24.37
C ASP A 80 -3.40 -28.99 -25.77
N ASP A 81 -3.21 -28.01 -26.66
CA ASP A 81 -3.61 -28.13 -28.06
C ASP A 81 -2.48 -28.82 -28.85
N GLY A 82 -2.45 -30.15 -28.77
CA GLY A 82 -2.13 -31.02 -29.90
C GLY A 82 -0.79 -30.83 -30.61
N SER A 83 0.34 -30.90 -29.89
CA SER A 83 1.61 -31.30 -30.51
C SER A 83 1.61 -32.81 -30.81
N ASN A 84 1.02 -33.23 -31.92
CA ASN A 84 1.35 -34.51 -32.55
C ASN A 84 1.62 -34.38 -34.06
N ALA A 85 2.92 -34.49 -34.34
CA ALA A 85 3.56 -34.94 -35.56
C ALA A 85 2.67 -35.46 -36.71
N ASN A 86 2.60 -34.67 -37.78
CA ASN A 86 2.51 -35.19 -39.15
C ASN A 86 3.65 -34.57 -39.98
N THR A 87 4.88 -34.92 -39.60
CA THR A 87 6.08 -34.72 -40.44
C THR A 87 6.66 -36.09 -40.75
N ALA A 88 5.94 -36.88 -41.54
CA ALA A 88 6.48 -38.05 -42.22
C ALA A 88 5.59 -38.47 -43.40
N GLY A 89 6.05 -38.19 -44.62
CA GLY A 89 5.82 -39.07 -45.77
C GLY A 89 4.77 -38.64 -46.80
N ALA A 90 5.22 -38.76 -48.06
CA ALA A 90 4.44 -38.96 -49.30
C ALA A 90 3.94 -37.72 -50.06
N GLY A 91 4.82 -37.25 -50.95
CA GLY A 91 4.58 -36.91 -52.36
C GLY A 91 3.33 -36.14 -52.78
N GLN A 92 3.55 -34.99 -53.43
CA GLN A 92 2.88 -34.69 -54.71
C GLN A 92 3.61 -33.59 -55.50
N TYR A 93 4.22 -34.06 -56.59
CA TYR A 93 4.57 -33.34 -57.80
C TYR A 93 3.38 -32.53 -58.33
N ARG A 94 3.57 -31.30 -58.84
CA ARG A 94 2.84 -30.80 -60.01
C ARG A 94 3.61 -29.66 -60.71
N PRO A 95 3.51 -29.60 -62.06
CA PRO A 95 4.44 -28.91 -62.96
C PRO A 95 4.24 -27.39 -63.04
#